data_AF-A0A6N7GGD3-F1
#
_entry.id   AF-A0A6N7GGD3-F1
#
_cell.length_a   1.000
_cell.length_b   1.000
_cell.length_c   1.000
_cell.angle_alpha   90.00
_cell.angle_beta   90.00
_cell.angle_gamma   90.00
#
_symmetry.space_group_name_H-M   'P 1'
#
loop_
_entity.id
_entity.type
_entity.pdbx_description
1 polymer ?
#
loop_
_entity_poly.entity_id
_entity_poly.type
_entity_poly.pdbx_seq_one_letter_code
_entity_poly.pdbx_strand_id
1 'polypeptide(L)'
;NNPANEWLFDDAWGVDAAVSTPRMLAAMVEEATGLGDLVRLMTFRQGEANLVEITLPSTAPHVGLALRQVPLPRDSALVAIVRGKRVLVPTPDDTLEAGDELVFVCTAEMEDEVRTVVLGADPSRGPGGRAG
;
A
#
# COMPACT_ATOMS: atom_id res chain seq x y z
N ASN A 1 14.37 14.48 34.88
CA ASN A 1 14.92 15.82 34.65
C ASN A 1 16.45 15.72 34.69
N ASN A 2 17.08 15.49 33.56
CA ASN A 2 18.55 15.39 33.42
C ASN A 2 18.96 16.20 32.16
N PRO A 3 19.81 17.24 32.26
CA PRO A 3 20.06 18.21 31.20
C PRO A 3 21.06 17.77 30.10
N ALA A 4 21.38 16.48 29.98
CA ALA A 4 22.41 16.01 29.05
C ALA A 4 21.90 15.66 27.62
N ASN A 5 20.61 15.88 27.32
CA ASN A 5 20.00 15.49 26.04
C ASN A 5 19.64 16.69 25.13
N GLU A 6 20.10 17.89 25.45
CA GLU A 6 19.86 19.09 24.61
C GLU A 6 20.53 19.03 23.22
N TRP A 7 21.46 18.10 23.00
CA TRP A 7 22.11 17.92 21.69
C TRP A 7 21.32 17.06 20.69
N LEU A 8 20.15 16.52 21.09
CA LEU A 8 19.26 15.76 20.20
C LEU A 8 18.24 16.66 19.46
N PHE A 9 18.25 17.97 19.74
CA PHE A 9 17.22 18.92 19.30
C PHE A 9 17.83 20.20 18.72
N ASP A 10 18.82 20.07 17.83
CA ASP A 10 19.24 21.20 17.00
C ASP A 10 18.54 21.15 15.64
N ASP A 11 18.18 22.32 15.12
CA ASP A 11 17.25 22.61 13.99
C ASP A 11 17.77 22.15 12.60
N ALA A 12 18.69 21.18 12.55
CA ALA A 12 19.43 20.84 11.34
C ALA A 12 18.83 19.70 10.50
N TRP A 13 17.84 18.95 10.99
CA TRP A 13 17.19 17.89 10.22
C TRP A 13 15.68 17.94 10.40
N GLY A 14 15.02 18.66 9.49
CA GLY A 14 13.57 18.71 9.35
C GLY A 14 12.96 17.35 8.97
N VAL A 15 12.88 16.45 9.95
CA VAL A 15 12.11 15.21 9.89
C VAL A 15 11.35 15.09 11.20
N ASP A 16 10.04 15.30 11.14
CA ASP A 16 9.08 15.13 12.22
C ASP A 16 9.02 13.66 12.70
N ALA A 17 10.00 13.22 13.50
CA ALA A 17 10.00 11.93 14.17
C ALA A 17 9.41 12.02 15.58
N ALA A 18 8.22 12.61 15.71
CA ALA A 18 7.35 12.33 16.85
C ALA A 18 6.49 11.11 16.51
N VAL A 19 7.12 9.92 16.52
CA VAL A 19 6.41 8.64 16.44
C VAL A 19 5.52 8.54 17.67
N SER A 20 4.28 8.97 17.53
CA SER A 20 3.31 8.97 18.61
C SER A 20 2.92 7.52 18.89
N THR A 21 3.40 6.99 20.01
CA THR A 21 3.07 5.66 20.56
C THR A 21 1.58 5.29 20.50
N PRO A 22 0.60 6.22 20.63
CA PRO A 22 -0.83 5.94 20.39
C PRO A 22 -1.15 5.38 18.99
N ARG A 23 -0.45 5.80 17.93
CA ARG A 23 -0.67 5.27 16.57
C ARG A 23 -0.16 3.84 16.42
N MET A 24 0.92 3.47 17.13
CA MET A 24 1.41 2.09 17.16
C MET A 24 0.44 1.16 17.93
N LEU A 25 -0.19 1.66 19.00
CA LEU A 25 -1.20 0.91 19.73
C LEU A 25 -2.49 0.72 18.92
N ALA A 26 -2.90 1.72 18.13
CA ALA A 26 -4.02 1.61 17.20
C ALA A 26 -3.76 0.57 16.10
N ALA A 27 -2.52 0.47 15.59
CA ALA A 27 -2.13 -0.54 14.62
C ALA A 27 -2.18 -1.98 15.14
N MET A 28 -2.25 -2.20 16.47
CA MET A 28 -2.42 -3.54 17.06
C MET A 28 -3.89 -3.97 17.20
N VAL A 29 -4.86 -3.10 16.93
CA VAL A 29 -6.30 -3.38 17.16
C VAL A 29 -7.09 -3.63 15.87
N GLU A 30 -6.49 -3.47 14.69
CA GLU A 30 -7.16 -3.80 13.42
C GLU A 30 -6.50 -4.99 12.70
N GLU A 31 -6.54 -6.15 13.35
CA GLU A 31 -6.37 -7.45 12.67
C GLU A 31 -7.74 -7.89 12.13
N ALA A 32 -8.19 -7.24 11.06
CA ALA A 32 -9.35 -7.65 10.26
C ALA A 32 -9.34 -7.02 8.86
N THR A 33 -8.19 -6.85 8.22
CA THR A 33 -8.16 -6.54 6.78
C THR A 33 -8.38 -7.84 6.03
N GLY A 34 -9.54 -7.97 5.39
CA GLY A 34 -9.86 -9.14 4.58
C GLY A 34 -8.80 -9.36 3.50
N LEU A 35 -8.56 -10.62 3.14
CA LEU A 35 -7.76 -10.95 1.97
C LEU A 35 -8.28 -10.16 0.76
N GLY A 36 -7.41 -9.36 0.13
CA GLY A 36 -7.79 -8.47 -0.96
C GLY A 36 -8.34 -7.11 -0.52
N ASP A 37 -7.85 -6.55 0.58
CA ASP A 37 -8.04 -5.13 0.89
C ASP A 37 -6.73 -4.34 0.68
N LEU A 38 -6.87 -3.07 0.33
CA LEU A 38 -5.75 -2.13 0.20
C LEU A 38 -5.53 -1.46 1.55
N VAL A 39 -4.33 -1.56 2.11
CA VAL A 39 -3.95 -0.99 3.40
C VAL A 39 -2.99 0.16 3.19
N ARG A 40 -3.34 1.35 3.70
CA ARG A 40 -2.44 2.52 3.66
C ARG A 40 -1.46 2.48 4.83
N LEU A 41 -0.17 2.34 4.54
CA LEU A 41 0.89 2.27 5.54
C LEU A 41 1.36 3.66 5.99
N MET A 42 1.55 4.58 5.04
CA MET A 42 1.98 5.96 5.30
C MET A 42 1.64 6.91 4.16
N THR A 43 1.64 8.20 4.47
CA THR A 43 1.43 9.30 3.51
C THR A 43 2.66 10.19 3.47
N PHE A 44 3.12 10.51 2.27
CA PHE A 44 4.21 11.42 1.98
C PHE A 44 3.69 12.85 1.72
N ARG A 45 4.57 13.84 1.91
CA ARG A 45 4.42 15.24 1.44
C ARG A 45 2.99 15.80 1.54
N GLN A 46 2.49 15.99 2.76
CA GLN A 46 1.17 16.57 3.04
C GLN A 46 -0.03 15.95 2.28
N GLY A 47 0.05 14.70 1.81
CA GLY A 47 -1.06 14.04 1.12
C GLY A 47 -0.85 13.81 -0.38
N GLU A 48 0.27 14.24 -0.96
CA GLU A 48 0.52 14.11 -2.40
C GLU A 48 0.75 12.65 -2.84
N ALA A 49 1.26 11.79 -1.95
CA ALA A 49 1.50 10.38 -2.26
C ALA A 49 1.32 9.49 -1.04
N ASN A 50 0.94 8.24 -1.26
CA ASN A 50 0.74 7.21 -0.25
C ASN A 50 1.62 6.00 -0.56
N LEU A 51 2.11 5.37 0.50
CA LEU A 51 2.63 4.00 0.48
C LEU A 51 1.49 3.07 0.90
N VAL A 52 1.10 2.17 0.01
CA VAL A 52 -0.03 1.26 0.21
C VAL A 52 0.40 -0.18 -0.03
N GLU A 53 -0.26 -1.11 0.64
CA GLU A 53 -0.02 -2.54 0.54
C GLU A 53 -1.31 -3.24 0.11
N ILE A 54 -1.19 -4.23 -0.77
CA ILE A 54 -2.31 -5.06 -1.22
C ILE A 54 -1.88 -6.52 -1.18
N THR A 55 -2.56 -7.33 -0.38
CA THR A 55 -2.43 -8.80 -0.46
C THR A 55 -3.21 -9.31 -1.65
N LEU A 56 -2.54 -9.94 -2.61
CA LEU A 56 -3.16 -10.44 -3.85
C LEU A 56 -3.97 -11.71 -3.57
N PRO A 57 -5.32 -11.67 -3.62
CA PRO A 57 -6.13 -12.87 -3.40
C PRO A 57 -5.98 -13.85 -4.58
N SER A 58 -6.22 -15.14 -4.33
CA SER A 58 -6.18 -16.16 -5.39
C SER A 58 -7.20 -15.96 -6.51
N THR A 59 -8.21 -15.12 -6.28
CA THR A 59 -9.26 -14.76 -7.26
C THR A 59 -8.90 -13.54 -8.09
N ALA A 60 -7.78 -12.85 -7.80
CA ALA A 60 -7.39 -11.65 -8.53
C ALA A 60 -7.07 -11.98 -10.01
N PRO A 61 -7.40 -11.08 -10.94
CA PRO A 61 -7.30 -11.35 -12.39
C PRO A 61 -5.86 -11.52 -12.89
N HIS A 62 -4.87 -11.13 -12.09
CA HIS A 62 -3.46 -11.09 -12.49
C HIS A 62 -2.59 -12.18 -11.86
N VAL A 63 -3.18 -13.08 -11.07
CA VAL A 63 -2.45 -14.24 -10.54
C VAL A 63 -1.95 -15.12 -11.69
N GLY A 64 -0.66 -15.44 -11.67
CA GLY A 64 0.02 -16.22 -12.70
C GLY A 64 0.43 -15.44 -13.96
N LEU A 65 0.18 -14.12 -14.00
CA LEU A 65 0.62 -13.25 -15.08
C LEU A 65 1.93 -12.54 -14.72
N ALA A 66 2.71 -12.19 -15.73
CA ALA A 66 3.90 -11.35 -15.55
C ALA A 66 3.48 -9.90 -15.23
N LEU A 67 4.27 -9.21 -14.40
CA LEU A 67 3.99 -7.84 -13.98
C LEU A 67 3.75 -6.89 -15.17
N ARG A 68 4.48 -7.05 -16.28
CA ARG A 68 4.29 -6.26 -17.51
C ARG A 68 2.89 -6.35 -18.12
N GLN A 69 2.11 -7.37 -17.76
CA GLN A 69 0.75 -7.59 -18.26
C GLN A 69 -0.29 -6.89 -17.39
N VAL A 70 0.10 -6.35 -16.24
CA VAL A 70 -0.78 -5.62 -15.33
C VAL A 70 -0.86 -4.17 -15.80
N PRO A 71 -2.06 -3.65 -16.11
CA PRO A 71 -2.24 -2.28 -16.60
C PRO A 71 -2.20 -1.28 -15.42
N LEU A 72 -1.04 -1.16 -14.77
CA LEU A 72 -0.87 -0.26 -13.64
C LEU A 72 -1.15 1.19 -14.05
N PRO A 73 -1.90 1.95 -13.23
CA PRO A 73 -2.18 3.34 -13.55
C PRO A 73 -0.94 4.21 -13.61
N ARG A 74 -1.06 5.34 -14.33
CA ARG A 74 -0.04 6.40 -14.27
C ARG A 74 0.05 6.93 -12.84
N ASP A 75 1.23 7.42 -12.46
CA ASP A 75 1.47 7.95 -11.11
C ASP A 75 1.27 6.92 -9.97
N SER A 76 1.45 5.64 -10.32
CA SER A 76 1.59 4.53 -9.39
C SER A 76 2.85 3.72 -9.72
N ALA A 77 3.51 3.18 -8.70
CA ALA A 77 4.69 2.36 -8.83
C ALA A 77 4.65 1.19 -7.83
N LEU A 78 4.74 -0.04 -8.33
CA LEU A 78 5.02 -1.20 -7.48
C LEU A 78 6.50 -1.15 -7.09
N VAL A 79 6.77 -1.03 -5.79
CA VAL A 79 8.14 -0.84 -5.27
C VAL A 79 8.70 -2.10 -4.61
N ALA A 80 7.85 -3.01 -4.15
CA ALA A 80 8.25 -4.30 -3.60
C ALA A 80 7.15 -5.35 -3.75
N ILE A 81 7.57 -6.62 -3.87
CA ILE A 81 6.72 -7.79 -3.68
C ILE A 81 7.26 -8.54 -2.46
N VAL A 82 6.44 -8.73 -1.44
CA VAL A 82 6.77 -9.60 -0.31
C VAL A 82 6.09 -10.95 -0.51
N ARG A 83 6.91 -12.00 -0.62
CA ARG A 83 6.46 -13.38 -0.85
C ARG A 83 6.92 -14.26 0.30
N GLY A 84 6.05 -14.45 1.29
CA GLY A 84 6.38 -15.13 2.54
C GLY A 84 7.45 -14.35 3.32
N LYS A 85 8.69 -14.85 3.33
CA LYS A 85 9.82 -14.21 4.04
C LYS A 85 10.80 -13.48 3.11
N ARG A 86 10.50 -13.38 1.82
CA ARG A 86 11.38 -12.79 0.81
C ARG A 86 10.81 -11.46 0.35
N VAL A 87 11.70 -10.48 0.19
CA VAL A 87 11.39 -9.20 -0.45
C VAL A 87 12.02 -9.22 -1.84
N LEU A 88 11.21 -8.95 -2.86
CA LEU A 88 11.61 -8.90 -4.26
C LEU A 88 11.49 -7.46 -4.75
N VAL A 89 12.54 -6.98 -5.43
CA VAL A 89 12.45 -5.75 -6.22
C VAL A 89 11.74 -6.11 -7.53
N PRO A 90 10.58 -5.51 -7.84
CA PRO A 90 9.77 -5.95 -8.97
C PRO A 90 10.46 -5.68 -10.31
N THR A 91 10.41 -6.66 -11.19
CA THR A 91 10.82 -6.58 -12.58
C THR A 91 9.64 -6.90 -13.51
N PRO A 92 9.65 -6.43 -14.77
CA PRO A 92 8.53 -6.68 -15.69
C PRO A 92 8.23 -8.17 -15.95
N ASP A 93 9.20 -9.05 -15.72
CA ASP A 93 9.11 -10.48 -15.97
C ASP A 93 8.72 -11.30 -14.72
N ASP A 94 8.66 -10.67 -13.55
CA ASP A 94 8.20 -11.33 -12.34
C ASP A 94 6.74 -11.73 -12.47
N THR A 95 6.46 -12.99 -12.12
CA THR A 95 5.10 -13.52 -12.10
C THR A 95 4.46 -13.22 -10.76
N LEU A 96 3.26 -12.62 -10.79
CA LEU A 96 2.46 -12.38 -9.59
C LEU A 96 1.84 -13.68 -9.10
N GLU A 97 1.96 -13.96 -7.81
CA GLU A 97 1.45 -15.17 -7.16
C GLU A 97 0.37 -14.83 -6.13
N ALA A 98 -0.59 -15.72 -5.95
CA ALA A 98 -1.59 -15.56 -4.90
C ALA A 98 -0.91 -15.53 -3.52
N GLY A 99 -1.31 -14.58 -2.68
CA GLY A 99 -0.69 -14.33 -1.39
C GLY A 99 0.54 -13.42 -1.44
N ASP A 100 0.93 -12.92 -2.62
CA ASP A 100 1.90 -11.83 -2.70
C ASP A 100 1.36 -10.59 -1.99
N GLU A 101 2.19 -9.97 -1.15
CA GLU A 101 1.93 -8.64 -0.61
C GLU A 101 2.62 -7.62 -1.52
N LEU A 102 1.82 -6.87 -2.26
CA LEU A 102 2.25 -5.90 -3.24
C LEU A 102 2.32 -4.52 -2.59
N VAL A 103 3.52 -3.93 -2.54
CA VAL A 103 3.74 -2.60 -1.96
C VAL A 103 3.85 -1.57 -3.07
N PHE A 104 2.98 -0.57 -3.04
CA PHE A 104 2.91 0.50 -4.02
C PHE A 104 3.21 1.86 -3.40
N VAL A 105 3.82 2.74 -4.19
CA VAL A 105 3.76 4.19 -4.00
C VAL A 105 2.86 4.76 -5.09
N CYS A 106 1.84 5.52 -4.72
CA CYS A 106 0.95 6.18 -5.69
C CYS A 106 0.44 7.51 -5.14
N THR A 107 -0.10 8.38 -6.00
CA THR A 107 -0.80 9.58 -5.50
C THR A 107 -2.08 9.17 -4.77
N ALA A 108 -2.59 10.06 -3.91
CA ALA A 108 -3.82 9.79 -3.16
C ALA A 108 -5.03 9.56 -4.08
N GLU A 109 -5.07 10.25 -5.23
CA GLU A 109 -6.14 10.12 -6.22
C GLU A 109 -6.11 8.77 -6.94
N MET A 110 -4.95 8.11 -7.00
CA MET A 110 -4.74 6.88 -7.76
C MET A 110 -5.02 5.60 -6.96
N GLU A 111 -5.16 5.71 -5.65
CA GLU A 111 -5.27 4.57 -4.73
C GLU A 111 -6.43 3.62 -5.09
N ASP A 112 -7.60 4.19 -5.41
CA ASP A 112 -8.80 3.43 -5.79
C ASP A 112 -8.64 2.69 -7.14
N GLU A 113 -7.90 3.28 -8.07
CA GLU A 113 -7.67 2.64 -9.36
C GLU A 113 -6.59 1.55 -9.26
N VAL A 114 -5.53 1.78 -8.47
CA VAL A 114 -4.54 0.74 -8.13
C VAL A 114 -5.26 -0.45 -7.51
N ARG A 115 -6.14 -0.21 -6.53
CA ARG A 115 -7.00 -1.25 -5.93
C ARG A 115 -7.81 -2.00 -7.00
N THR A 116 -8.50 -1.27 -7.87
CA THR A 116 -9.39 -1.84 -8.89
C THR A 116 -8.63 -2.68 -9.91
N VAL A 117 -7.47 -2.21 -10.37
CA VAL A 117 -6.62 -2.95 -11.31
C VAL A 117 -6.10 -4.23 -10.66
N VAL A 118 -5.54 -4.13 -9.45
CA VAL A 118 -4.86 -5.25 -8.80
C VAL A 118 -5.85 -6.34 -8.36
N LEU A 119 -6.97 -5.95 -7.77
CA LEU A 119 -7.96 -6.90 -7.22
C LEU A 119 -9.03 -7.32 -8.23
N GLY A 120 -9.18 -6.58 -9.32
CA GLY A 120 -10.31 -6.69 -10.23
C GLY A 120 -11.54 -5.94 -9.73
N ALA A 121 -12.55 -5.80 -10.59
CA ALA A 121 -13.81 -5.20 -10.21
C ALA A 121 -14.48 -6.03 -9.10
N ASP A 122 -14.84 -5.36 -7.99
CA ASP A 122 -15.57 -5.98 -6.90
C ASP A 122 -16.91 -6.56 -7.41
N PRO A 123 -17.12 -7.89 -7.38
CA PRO A 123 -18.36 -8.49 -7.85
C PRO A 123 -19.58 -8.07 -7.02
N SER A 124 -19.39 -7.49 -5.83
CA SER A 124 -20.49 -6.97 -4.98
C SER A 124 -20.93 -5.55 -5.35
N ARG A 125 -20.15 -4.82 -6.15
CA ARG A 125 -20.51 -3.50 -6.67
C ARG A 125 -21.17 -3.66 -8.05
N GLY A 126 -22.42 -4.15 -8.03
CA GLY A 126 -23.26 -4.22 -9.23
C GLY A 126 -23.37 -2.86 -9.95
N PRO A 127 -23.62 -2.84 -11.27
CA PRO A 127 -23.74 -1.59 -12.02
C PRO A 127 -24.84 -0.73 -11.38
N GLY A 128 -24.45 0.46 -10.93
CA GLY A 128 -25.28 1.38 -10.16
C GLY A 128 -26.70 1.53 -10.71
N GLY A 129 -27.65 1.47 -9.78
CA GLY A 129 -29.06 1.71 -10.04
C GLY A 129 -29.29 3.00 -10.81
N ARG A 130 -29.90 2.86 -11.98
CA ARG A 130 -30.63 3.95 -12.60
C ARG A 130 -31.94 4.10 -11.83
N ALA A 131 -31.99 5.10 -10.95
CA ALA A 131 -33.24 5.67 -10.46
C ALA A 131 -34.01 6.23 -11.67
N GLY A 132 -35.31 5.93 -11.70
CA GLY A 132 -36.26 6.48 -12.68
C GLY A 132 -36.71 7.88 -12.34
#